data_AF-A0A6J7AGE2-F1
#
_entry.id   AF-A0A6J7AGE2-F1
#
_cell.length_a   1.000
_cell.length_b   1.000
_cell.length_c   1.000
_cell.angle_alpha   90.00
_cell.angle_beta   90.00
_cell.angle_gamma   90.00
#
_symmetry.space_group_name_H-M   'P 1'
#
loop_
_entity.id
_entity.type
_entity.pdbx_description
1 polymer ?
#
loop_
_entity_poly.entity_id
_entity_poly.type
_entity_poly.pdbx_seq_one_letter_code
_entity_poly.pdbx_strand_id
1 'polypeptide(L)'
;MTQLTGTGSAAGCDSFSDSATLGSAPNVLRFELKSTSKACGDAGAGDKMVLTGDAIISGGTGKYVGATGTLKVSGSFVLKSVTEGSTFKSDFTATISGTINTK
;
A
#
# COMPACT_ATOMS: atom_id res chain seq x y z
N MET A 1 11.24 2.30 9.51
CA MET A 1 10.64 3.19 8.52
C MET A 1 9.75 2.35 7.62
N THR A 2 8.44 2.48 7.76
CA THR A 2 7.48 1.81 6.88
C THR A 2 7.28 2.68 5.66
N GLN A 3 7.62 2.18 4.47
CA GLN A 3 7.43 2.91 3.23
C GLN A 3 6.52 2.07 2.32
N LEU A 4 5.38 2.65 1.98
CA LEU A 4 4.50 2.17 0.93
C LEU A 4 4.63 3.16 -0.23
N THR A 5 5.12 2.70 -1.37
CA THR A 5 4.99 3.44 -2.62
C THR A 5 3.71 3.01 -3.31
N GLY A 6 3.18 3.87 -4.17
CA GLY A 6 1.86 3.70 -4.74
C GLY A 6 1.67 4.56 -5.97
N THR A 7 1.43 3.97 -7.12
CA THR A 7 0.87 4.71 -8.27
C THR A 7 -0.59 4.33 -8.47
N GLY A 8 -1.47 5.34 -8.51
CA GLY A 8 -2.89 5.17 -8.81
C GLY A 8 -3.45 6.46 -9.41
N SER A 9 -4.48 6.32 -10.23
CA SER A 9 -5.16 7.46 -10.86
C SER A 9 -6.23 8.00 -9.92
N ALA A 10 -6.37 9.33 -9.84
CA ALA A 10 -7.34 10.01 -9.00
C ALA A 10 -8.78 10.01 -9.56
N ALA A 11 -9.00 9.46 -10.76
CA ALA A 11 -10.30 9.45 -11.40
C ALA A 11 -10.90 8.02 -11.41
N GLY A 12 -11.86 7.77 -10.52
CA GLY A 12 -12.62 6.52 -10.47
C GLY A 12 -12.00 5.41 -9.61
N CYS A 13 -12.34 4.16 -9.93
CA CYS A 13 -11.80 2.96 -9.27
C CYS A 13 -10.69 2.33 -10.12
N ASP A 14 -9.45 2.69 -9.85
CA ASP A 14 -8.29 2.17 -10.60
C ASP A 14 -7.60 1.04 -9.84
N SER A 15 -6.95 0.14 -10.59
CA SER A 15 -6.02 -0.85 -10.04
C SER A 15 -4.82 -0.16 -9.41
N PHE A 16 -4.51 -0.58 -8.19
CA PHE A 16 -3.34 -0.16 -7.45
C PHE A 16 -2.40 -1.36 -7.35
N SER A 17 -1.19 -1.27 -7.92
CA SER A 17 -0.19 -2.34 -7.82
C SER A 17 1.10 -1.71 -7.37
N ASP A 18 1.58 -2.07 -6.18
CA ASP A 18 2.80 -1.47 -5.66
C ASP A 18 3.46 -2.34 -4.59
N SER A 19 4.67 -1.95 -4.20
CA SER A 19 5.47 -2.65 -3.19
C SER A 19 5.60 -1.83 -1.91
N ALA A 20 5.77 -2.53 -0.81
CA ALA A 20 5.75 -1.95 0.50
C ALA A 20 6.76 -2.65 1.42
N THR A 21 7.28 -1.89 2.38
CA THR A 21 8.21 -2.41 3.38
C THR A 21 7.76 -2.05 4.77
N LEU A 22 7.82 -3.03 5.68
CA LEU A 22 7.51 -2.90 7.10
C LEU A 22 8.78 -3.14 7.92
N GLY A 23 9.06 -2.25 8.87
CA GLY A 23 10.20 -2.36 9.78
C GLY A 23 11.33 -1.40 9.46
N SER A 24 12.53 -1.72 9.91
CA SER A 24 13.74 -0.92 9.72
C SER A 24 14.95 -1.84 9.69
N ALA A 25 15.99 -1.46 8.94
CA ALA A 25 17.23 -2.22 8.92
C ALA A 25 17.72 -2.51 10.36
N PRO A 26 18.17 -3.74 10.66
CA PRO A 26 18.40 -4.86 9.72
C PRO A 26 17.16 -5.74 9.41
N ASN A 27 16.02 -5.50 10.06
CA ASN A 27 14.82 -6.34 9.97
C ASN A 27 13.72 -5.67 9.14
N VAL A 28 13.68 -5.97 7.84
CA VAL A 28 12.71 -5.41 6.90
C VAL A 28 11.86 -6.53 6.32
N LEU A 29 10.54 -6.39 6.37
CA LEU A 29 9.59 -7.27 5.70
C LEU A 29 9.11 -6.58 4.41
N ARG A 30 9.18 -7.29 3.28
CA ARG A 30 8.77 -6.80 1.95
C ARG A 30 7.50 -7.50 1.53
N PHE A 31 6.53 -6.72 1.07
CA PHE A 31 5.26 -7.24 0.57
C PHE A 31 4.81 -6.44 -0.65
N GLU A 32 4.09 -7.12 -1.53
CA GLU A 32 3.62 -6.60 -2.80
C GLU A 32 2.10 -6.64 -2.81
N LEU A 33 1.46 -5.51 -3.12
CA LEU A 33 0.03 -5.46 -3.34
C LEU A 33 -0.28 -6.15 -4.68
N LYS A 34 -1.22 -7.09 -4.63
CA LYS A 34 -1.78 -7.72 -5.83
C LYS A 34 -2.48 -6.69 -6.69
N SER A 35 -2.49 -6.91 -8.00
CA SER A 35 -3.23 -6.09 -8.98
C SER A 35 -4.76 -6.10 -8.79
N THR A 36 -5.27 -6.94 -7.90
CA THR A 36 -6.67 -6.88 -7.44
C THR A 36 -6.93 -5.69 -6.50
N SER A 37 -5.89 -5.05 -5.98
CA SER A 37 -6.05 -3.89 -5.12
C SER A 37 -6.62 -2.73 -5.94
N LYS A 38 -7.57 -2.01 -5.35
CA LYS A 38 -8.29 -0.92 -5.98
C LYS A 38 -8.14 0.31 -5.11
N ALA A 39 -7.79 1.43 -5.73
CA ALA A 39 -7.93 2.75 -5.14
C ALA A 39 -9.17 3.38 -5.77
N CYS A 40 -10.19 3.61 -4.96
CA CYS A 40 -11.44 4.19 -5.40
C CYS A 40 -11.65 5.53 -4.73
N GLY A 41 -12.05 6.52 -5.52
CA GLY A 41 -12.71 7.70 -4.99
C GLY A 41 -13.18 8.64 -6.08
N ASP A 42 -13.88 9.68 -5.65
CA ASP A 42 -14.46 10.66 -6.56
C ASP A 42 -13.36 11.58 -7.11
N ALA A 43 -13.47 11.95 -8.39
CA ALA A 43 -12.47 12.77 -9.06
C ALA A 43 -12.58 14.23 -8.57
N GLY A 44 -12.07 14.50 -7.37
CA GLY A 44 -12.17 15.82 -6.76
C GLY A 44 -11.10 16.12 -5.71
N ALA A 45 -10.74 17.39 -5.68
CA ALA A 45 -9.87 17.95 -4.66
C ALA A 45 -10.52 17.86 -3.27
N GLY A 46 -9.86 17.23 -2.32
CA GLY A 46 -10.37 17.03 -0.96
C GLY A 46 -11.10 15.69 -0.76
N ASP A 47 -11.20 14.87 -1.81
CA ASP A 47 -11.88 13.59 -1.71
C ASP A 47 -11.04 12.53 -1.01
N LYS A 48 -11.76 11.72 -0.22
CA LYS A 48 -11.21 10.57 0.48
C LYS A 48 -11.13 9.39 -0.48
N MET A 49 -9.92 9.04 -0.88
CA MET A 49 -9.64 7.82 -1.60
C MET A 49 -9.62 6.65 -0.62
N VAL A 50 -10.31 5.58 -0.96
CA VAL A 50 -10.28 4.31 -0.22
C VAL A 50 -9.44 3.32 -1.00
N LEU A 51 -8.39 2.82 -0.35
CA LEU A 51 -7.55 1.75 -0.86
C LEU A 51 -7.98 0.44 -0.19
N THR A 52 -8.33 -0.56 -0.99
CA THR A 52 -8.54 -1.93 -0.53
C THR A 52 -7.76 -2.88 -1.41
N GLY A 53 -7.03 -3.80 -0.80
CA GLY A 53 -6.16 -4.71 -1.52
C GLY A 53 -5.73 -5.92 -0.72
N ASP A 54 -5.24 -6.91 -1.44
CA ASP A 54 -4.52 -8.04 -0.86
C ASP A 54 -3.04 -7.88 -1.22
N ALA A 55 -2.16 -8.10 -0.26
CA ALA A 55 -0.73 -8.09 -0.45
C ALA A 55 -0.12 -9.46 -0.12
N ILE A 56 0.91 -9.84 -0.86
CA ILE A 56 1.68 -11.07 -0.61
C ILE A 56 3.05 -10.65 -0.08
N ILE A 57 3.52 -11.36 0.94
CA ILE A 57 4.89 -11.18 1.43
C ILE A 57 5.85 -11.76 0.41
N SER A 58 6.60 -10.90 -0.27
CA SER A 58 7.59 -11.29 -1.28
C SER A 58 8.96 -11.61 -0.66
N GLY A 59 9.18 -11.25 0.61
CA GLY A 59 10.31 -11.72 1.39
C GLY A 59 10.65 -10.81 2.57
N GLY A 60 11.84 -10.97 3.13
CA GLY A 60 12.32 -10.12 4.22
C GLY A 60 13.80 -10.32 4.54
N THR A 61 14.33 -9.41 5.36
CA THR A 61 15.72 -9.41 5.86
C THR A 61 15.74 -9.60 7.38
N GLY A 62 16.90 -10.01 7.91
CA GLY A 62 17.07 -10.26 9.35
C GLY A 62 16.15 -11.38 9.84
N LYS A 63 15.34 -11.10 10.88
CA LYS A 63 14.36 -12.06 11.42
C LYS A 63 13.21 -12.41 10.46
N TYR A 64 13.08 -11.69 9.36
CA TYR A 64 12.04 -11.92 8.33
C TYR A 64 12.58 -12.67 7.11
N VAL A 65 13.80 -13.19 7.15
CA VAL A 65 14.35 -14.02 6.07
C VAL A 65 13.48 -15.26 5.88
N GLY A 66 13.01 -15.48 4.65
CA GLY A 66 12.10 -16.58 4.31
C GLY A 66 10.66 -16.37 4.77
N ALA A 67 10.28 -15.16 5.21
CA ALA A 67 8.90 -14.87 5.55
C ALA A 67 7.98 -15.01 4.34
N THR A 68 6.85 -15.67 4.52
CA THR A 68 5.77 -15.79 3.53
C THR A 68 4.44 -15.48 4.20
N GLY A 69 3.42 -15.17 3.40
CA GLY A 69 2.10 -14.86 3.95
C GLY A 69 1.27 -13.99 3.02
N THR A 70 0.00 -13.84 3.38
CA THR A 70 -0.94 -12.93 2.71
C THR A 70 -1.47 -11.94 3.74
N LEU A 71 -1.46 -10.66 3.37
CA LEU A 71 -1.87 -9.53 4.17
C LEU A 71 -3.02 -8.82 3.46
N LYS A 72 -4.11 -8.54 4.15
CA LYS A 72 -5.15 -7.62 3.66
C LYS A 72 -4.74 -6.21 4.02
N VAL A 73 -4.79 -5.32 3.04
CA VAL A 73 -4.52 -3.89 3.18
C VAL A 73 -5.82 -3.15 2.96
N SER A 74 -6.19 -2.32 3.92
CA SER A 74 -7.35 -1.42 3.79
C SER A 74 -6.98 -0.09 4.41
N GLY A 75 -7.05 0.97 3.63
CA GLY A 75 -6.63 2.29 4.05
C GLY A 75 -7.40 3.37 3.35
N SER A 76 -7.19 4.60 3.78
CA SER A 76 -7.73 5.76 3.09
C SER A 76 -6.78 6.92 3.18
N PHE A 77 -6.74 7.74 2.14
CA PHE A 77 -5.99 8.97 2.10
C PHE A 77 -6.85 10.04 1.45
N VAL A 78 -6.63 11.29 1.86
CA VAL A 78 -7.30 12.43 1.25
C VAL A 78 -6.39 12.98 0.17
N LEU A 79 -6.91 13.12 -1.04
CA LEU A 79 -6.25 13.87 -2.10
C LEU A 79 -6.39 15.36 -1.77
N LYS A 80 -5.29 16.05 -1.42
CA LYS A 80 -5.30 17.52 -1.54
C LYS A 80 -5.22 17.83 -3.02
N SER A 81 -5.99 18.81 -3.49
CA SER A 81 -6.11 19.24 -4.88
C SER A 81 -4.87 18.93 -5.72
N VAL A 82 -4.96 17.89 -6.55
CA VAL A 82 -3.90 17.52 -7.48
C VAL A 82 -4.34 17.92 -8.88
N THR A 83 -3.54 18.76 -9.52
CA THR A 83 -3.60 18.93 -10.97
C THR A 83 -3.16 17.62 -11.62
N GLU A 84 -3.86 17.18 -12.66
CA GLU A 84 -3.53 15.97 -13.43
C GLU A 84 -2.04 15.92 -13.78
N GLY A 85 -1.37 14.79 -13.53
CA GLY A 85 0.08 14.62 -13.72
C GLY A 85 0.97 15.05 -12.53
N SER A 86 0.40 15.53 -11.43
CA SER A 86 1.17 15.90 -10.23
C SER A 86 1.43 14.70 -9.31
N THR A 87 2.67 14.54 -8.85
CA THR A 87 3.01 13.59 -7.78
C THR A 87 2.59 14.18 -6.44
N PHE A 88 1.75 13.47 -5.70
CA PHE A 88 1.31 13.91 -4.37
C PHE A 88 1.83 13.00 -3.28
N LYS A 89 2.22 13.61 -2.16
CA LYS A 89 2.66 12.92 -0.96
C LYS A 89 1.70 13.27 0.17
N SER A 90 0.89 12.28 0.58
CA SER A 90 -0.03 12.41 1.69
C SER A 90 0.36 11.46 2.81
N ASP A 91 -0.08 11.80 4.03
CA ASP A 91 -0.10 10.84 5.12
C ASP A 91 -1.15 9.77 4.80
N PHE A 92 -0.68 8.54 4.62
CA PHE A 92 -1.51 7.39 4.32
C PHE A 92 -1.71 6.57 5.59
N THR A 93 -2.97 6.41 6.00
CA THR A 93 -3.32 5.51 7.09
C THR A 93 -3.92 4.23 6.52
N ALA A 94 -3.23 3.11 6.73
CA ALA A 94 -3.75 1.78 6.43
C ALA A 94 -3.79 0.88 7.65
N THR A 95 -4.83 0.06 7.66
CA THR A 95 -4.90 -1.16 8.44
C THR A 95 -4.38 -2.30 7.58
N ILE A 96 -3.37 -2.99 8.08
CA ILE A 96 -2.82 -4.20 7.46
C ILE A 96 -3.08 -5.36 8.41
N SER A 97 -3.82 -6.37 7.96
CA SER A 97 -4.20 -7.53 8.77
C SER A 97 -3.96 -8.81 8.01
N GLY A 98 -3.33 -9.80 8.63
CA GLY A 98 -3.12 -11.10 8.01
C GLY A 98 -2.11 -11.93 8.77
N THR A 99 -1.65 -13.00 8.14
CA THR A 99 -0.69 -13.93 8.75
C THR A 99 0.66 -13.77 8.11
N ILE A 100 1.68 -13.67 8.95
CA ILE A 100 3.09 -13.72 8.55
C ILE A 100 3.66 -15.03 9.07
N ASN A 101 4.03 -15.92 8.16
CA ASN A 101 4.77 -17.13 8.47
C ASN A 101 6.26 -16.80 8.41
N THR A 102 6.91 -16.77 9.56
CA THR A 102 8.38 -16.67 9.66
C THR A 102 8.98 -18.04 9.93
N LYS A 103 10.23 -18.27 9.50
CA LYS A 103 11.00 -19.45 9.90
C LYS A 103 11.51 -19.34 11.33
#